data_AF-A0A1R3V3J6-F1
#
_entry.id   AF-A0A1R3V3J6-F1
#
_cell.length_a   1.000
_cell.length_b   1.000
_cell.length_c   1.000
_cell.angle_alpha   90.00
_cell.angle_beta   90.00
_cell.angle_gamma   90.00
#
_symmetry.space_group_name_H-M   'P 1'
#
loop_
_entity.id
_entity.type
_entity.pdbx_description
1 polymer ?
#
loop_
_entity_poly.entity_id
_entity_poly.type
_entity_poly.pdbx_seq_one_letter_code
_entity_poly.pdbx_strand_id
1 'polypeptide(L)'
;MSTNTSVAGSGTVSNAASNASGTILLGRILLSVIFVLSGFGKLTAIAGTAGYFGSMGLPMPTVTAIVVGLIELLGGLAILIGFQTRITAWVLAIFTVATGLVAHTGWADQMQMISFMKNLAIAGGFLVLASSGAGAYSVDAKRG
;
A
#
# COMPACT_ATOMS: atom_id res chain seq x y z
N MET A 1 31.86 -27.39 -36.24
CA MET A 1 30.71 -28.06 -35.61
C MET A 1 30.19 -27.13 -34.53
N SER A 2 29.09 -26.41 -34.79
CA SER A 2 28.50 -25.41 -33.89
C SER A 2 27.31 -26.04 -33.18
N THR A 3 27.40 -26.25 -31.87
CA THR A 3 26.27 -26.73 -31.06
C THR A 3 25.47 -25.55 -30.52
N ASN A 4 24.30 -25.29 -31.11
CA ASN A 4 23.29 -24.39 -30.54
C ASN A 4 22.66 -25.04 -29.30
N THR A 5 22.84 -24.44 -28.12
CA THR A 5 22.32 -24.97 -26.83
C THR A 5 21.46 -23.99 -26.02
N SER A 6 20.73 -23.03 -26.60
CA SER A 6 20.10 -21.95 -25.81
C SER A 6 18.59 -21.69 -25.97
N VAL A 7 17.79 -22.59 -26.55
CA VAL A 7 16.35 -22.28 -26.79
C VAL A 7 15.38 -22.91 -25.77
N ALA A 8 15.76 -23.95 -25.04
CA ALA A 8 14.82 -24.63 -24.13
C ALA A 8 14.58 -23.89 -22.78
N GLY A 9 15.49 -23.01 -22.35
CA GLY A 9 15.43 -22.32 -21.05
C GLY A 9 14.86 -20.89 -21.08
N SER A 10 14.79 -20.24 -22.24
CA SER A 10 14.37 -18.83 -22.33
C SER A 10 12.84 -18.64 -22.21
N GLY A 11 12.05 -19.61 -22.68
CA GLY A 11 10.58 -19.57 -22.64
C GLY A 11 9.99 -19.74 -21.23
N THR A 12 10.58 -20.59 -20.39
CA THR A 12 10.11 -20.80 -19.02
C THR A 12 10.47 -19.64 -18.09
N VAL A 13 11.66 -19.06 -18.24
CA VAL A 13 12.12 -17.90 -17.46
C VAL A 13 11.35 -16.62 -17.83
N SER A 14 11.09 -16.39 -19.12
CA SER A 14 10.29 -15.23 -19.57
C SER A 14 8.84 -15.30 -19.08
N ASN A 15 8.22 -16.48 -19.09
CA ASN A 15 6.87 -16.68 -18.53
C ASN A 15 6.83 -16.54 -17.01
N ALA A 16 7.85 -17.01 -16.28
CA ALA A 16 7.92 -16.80 -14.84
C ALA A 16 8.06 -15.31 -14.47
N ALA A 17 8.86 -14.56 -15.22
CA ALA A 17 9.06 -13.11 -15.02
C ALA A 17 7.80 -12.28 -15.37
N SER A 18 7.06 -12.67 -16.41
CA SER A 18 5.80 -12.02 -16.78
C SER A 18 4.69 -12.30 -15.77
N ASN A 19 4.58 -13.56 -15.30
CA ASN A 19 3.65 -13.96 -14.25
C ASN A 19 3.95 -13.21 -12.93
N ALA A 20 5.23 -13.11 -12.54
CA ALA A 20 5.65 -12.35 -11.37
C ALA A 20 5.31 -10.85 -11.49
N SER A 21 5.46 -10.27 -12.69
CA SER A 21 5.10 -8.86 -12.93
C SER A 21 3.58 -8.63 -12.85
N GLY A 22 2.79 -9.59 -13.34
CA GLY A 22 1.33 -9.55 -13.25
C GLY A 22 0.82 -9.66 -11.81
N THR A 23 1.38 -10.57 -11.00
CA THR A 23 0.99 -10.74 -9.59
C THR A 23 1.41 -9.53 -8.75
N ILE A 24 2.56 -8.92 -9.00
CA ILE A 24 2.97 -7.67 -8.34
C ILE A 24 2.01 -6.53 -8.68
N LEU A 25 1.62 -6.37 -9.95
CA LEU A 25 0.65 -5.36 -10.36
C LEU A 25 -0.69 -5.55 -9.62
N LEU A 26 -1.20 -6.78 -9.59
CA LEU A 26 -2.43 -7.11 -8.89
C LEU A 26 -2.32 -6.81 -7.39
N GLY A 27 -1.21 -7.19 -6.75
CA GLY A 27 -0.94 -6.88 -5.35
C GLY A 27 -0.97 -5.38 -5.07
N ARG A 28 -0.38 -4.56 -5.93
CA ARG A 28 -0.44 -3.09 -5.80
C ARG A 28 -1.83 -2.53 -5.95
N ILE A 29 -2.63 -3.04 -6.90
CA ILE A 29 -4.02 -2.62 -7.08
C ILE A 29 -4.81 -2.93 -5.80
N LEU A 30 -4.72 -4.16 -5.31
CA LEU A 30 -5.46 -4.59 -4.11
C LEU A 30 -5.04 -3.79 -2.86
N LEU A 31 -3.75 -3.56 -2.67
CA LEU A 31 -3.25 -2.75 -1.56
C LEU A 31 -3.65 -1.28 -1.69
N SER A 32 -3.53 -0.68 -2.89
CA SER A 32 -3.78 0.75 -3.10
C SER A 32 -5.25 1.13 -3.01
N VAL A 33 -6.18 0.27 -3.43
CA VAL A 33 -7.63 0.58 -3.46
C VAL A 33 -8.15 1.01 -2.08
N ILE A 34 -7.70 0.34 -1.01
CA ILE A 34 -8.13 0.69 0.36
C ILE A 34 -7.69 2.11 0.73
N PHE A 35 -6.46 2.49 0.38
CA PHE A 35 -5.91 3.82 0.68
C PHE A 35 -6.52 4.91 -0.18
N VAL A 36 -6.74 4.63 -1.48
CA VAL A 36 -7.39 5.58 -2.38
C VAL A 36 -8.81 5.87 -1.93
N LEU A 37 -9.59 4.83 -1.61
CA LEU A 37 -10.96 4.99 -1.13
C LEU A 37 -11.01 5.67 0.25
N SER A 38 -10.14 5.26 1.17
CA SER A 38 -10.09 5.86 2.52
C SER A 38 -9.66 7.32 2.49
N GLY A 39 -8.57 7.63 1.77
CA GLY A 39 -8.06 8.98 1.63
C GLY A 39 -9.05 9.91 0.94
N PHE A 40 -9.68 9.46 -0.15
CA PHE A 40 -10.74 10.22 -0.82
C PHE A 40 -11.93 10.48 0.10
N GLY A 41 -12.38 9.48 0.86
CA GLY A 41 -13.44 9.63 1.84
C GLY A 41 -13.10 10.65 2.94
N LYS A 42 -11.88 10.62 3.45
CA LYS A 42 -11.41 11.57 4.48
C LYS A 42 -11.35 13.02 3.95
N LEU A 43 -10.90 13.20 2.71
CA LEU A 43 -10.78 14.53 2.09
C LEU A 43 -12.11 15.11 1.62
N THR A 44 -13.10 14.27 1.28
CA THR A 44 -14.45 14.74 0.93
C THR A 44 -15.34 14.95 2.15
N ALA A 45 -15.05 14.27 3.26
CA ALA A 45 -15.77 14.39 4.53
C ALA A 45 -14.84 14.84 5.68
N ILE A 46 -14.11 15.95 5.48
CA ILE A 46 -13.13 16.47 6.46
C ILE A 46 -13.79 16.73 7.82
N ALA A 47 -14.97 17.35 7.84
CA ALA A 47 -15.65 17.67 9.09
C ALA A 47 -16.00 16.41 9.92
N GLY A 48 -16.49 15.35 9.27
CA GLY A 48 -16.78 14.08 9.93
C GLY A 48 -15.51 13.38 10.41
N THR A 49 -14.46 13.37 9.59
CA THR A 49 -13.16 12.79 9.94
C THR A 49 -12.49 13.53 11.09
N ALA A 50 -12.54 14.86 11.09
CA ALA A 50 -12.03 15.69 12.17
C ALA A 50 -12.80 15.46 13.48
N GLY A 51 -14.13 15.28 13.42
CA GLY A 51 -14.92 14.89 14.59
C GLY A 51 -14.50 13.54 15.17
N TYR A 52 -14.31 12.54 14.31
CA TYR A 52 -13.80 11.23 14.71
C TYR A 52 -12.38 11.32 15.30
N PHE A 53 -11.48 12.07 14.67
CA PHE A 53 -10.11 12.26 15.16
C PHE A 53 -10.06 13.03 16.48
N GLY A 54 -10.98 13.99 16.68
CA GLY A 54 -11.17 14.68 17.94
C GLY A 54 -11.61 13.74 19.05
N SER A 55 -12.50 12.78 18.76
CA SER A 55 -12.93 11.75 19.73
C SER A 55 -11.79 10.82 20.16
N MET A 56 -10.77 10.65 19.30
CA MET A 56 -9.55 9.90 19.61
C MET A 56 -8.48 10.72 20.35
N GLY A 57 -8.74 12.01 20.62
CA GLY A 57 -7.80 12.88 21.33
C GLY A 57 -6.61 13.38 20.48
N LEU A 58 -6.71 13.33 19.14
CA LEU A 58 -5.65 13.80 18.27
C LEU A 58 -5.51 15.33 18.31
N PRO A 59 -4.28 15.88 18.38
CA PRO A 59 -4.08 17.32 18.30
C PRO A 59 -4.47 17.83 16.91
N MET A 60 -5.11 19.01 16.88
CA MET A 60 -5.57 19.67 15.64
C MET A 60 -6.31 18.71 14.69
N PRO A 61 -7.49 18.16 15.06
CA PRO A 61 -8.15 17.07 14.32
C PRO A 61 -8.39 17.37 12.83
N THR A 62 -8.73 18.62 12.50
CA THR A 62 -8.94 19.05 11.10
C THR A 62 -7.66 18.98 10.27
N VAL A 63 -6.53 19.46 10.83
CA VAL A 63 -5.23 19.43 10.14
C VAL A 63 -4.79 17.99 9.97
N THR A 64 -4.91 17.19 11.04
CA THR A 64 -4.56 15.77 11.03
C THR A 64 -5.42 14.99 10.02
N ALA A 65 -6.72 15.27 9.91
CA ALA A 65 -7.60 14.66 8.91
C ALA A 65 -7.16 14.96 7.47
N ILE A 66 -6.77 16.20 7.18
CA ILE A 66 -6.27 16.60 5.86
C ILE A 66 -4.94 15.90 5.56
N VAL A 67 -3.99 15.94 6.49
CA VAL A 67 -2.66 15.32 6.31
C VAL A 67 -2.78 13.81 6.10
N VAL A 68 -3.56 13.13 6.94
CA VAL A 68 -3.83 11.70 6.82
C VAL A 68 -4.50 11.39 5.49
N GLY A 69 -5.55 12.13 5.12
CA GLY A 69 -6.26 11.93 3.86
C GLY A 69 -5.36 12.11 2.64
N LEU A 70 -4.45 13.09 2.66
CA LEU A 70 -3.47 13.32 1.60
C LEU A 70 -2.43 12.20 1.52
N ILE A 71 -1.89 11.75 2.66
CA ILE A 71 -0.91 10.65 2.69
C ILE A 71 -1.52 9.37 2.13
N GLU A 72 -2.75 9.04 2.53
CA GLU A 72 -3.44 7.85 2.05
C GLU A 72 -3.77 7.95 0.57
N LEU A 73 -4.33 9.07 0.12
CA LEU A 73 -4.71 9.22 -1.28
C LEU A 73 -3.48 9.26 -2.20
N LEU A 74 -2.51 10.12 -1.91
CA LEU A 74 -1.30 10.27 -2.73
C LEU A 74 -0.41 9.03 -2.64
N GLY A 75 -0.26 8.45 -1.44
CA GLY A 75 0.50 7.22 -1.26
C GLY A 75 -0.15 6.03 -1.97
N GLY A 76 -1.47 5.88 -1.86
CA GLY A 76 -2.24 4.86 -2.57
C GLY A 76 -2.08 4.98 -4.08
N LEU A 77 -2.22 6.19 -4.63
CA LEU A 77 -2.00 6.46 -6.06
C LEU A 77 -0.55 6.21 -6.49
N ALA A 78 0.44 6.58 -5.68
CA ALA A 78 1.84 6.34 -5.96
C ALA A 78 2.17 4.83 -6.01
N ILE A 79 1.60 4.02 -5.12
CA ILE A 79 1.70 2.55 -5.20
C ILE A 79 0.99 2.01 -6.44
N LEU A 80 -0.21 2.49 -6.74
CA LEU A 80 -1.00 2.03 -7.89
C LEU A 80 -0.24 2.23 -9.22
N ILE A 81 0.30 3.44 -9.42
CA ILE A 81 1.05 3.83 -10.61
C ILE A 81 2.47 3.19 -10.60
N GLY A 82 2.93 2.75 -9.43
CA GLY A 82 4.27 2.19 -9.26
C GLY A 82 5.36 3.26 -9.34
N PHE A 83 5.13 4.40 -8.70
CA PHE A 83 6.09 5.49 -8.56
C PHE A 83 6.78 5.42 -7.19
N GLN A 84 8.10 5.30 -7.22
CA GLN A 84 8.96 5.18 -6.05
C GLN A 84 8.49 4.08 -5.08
N THR A 85 8.05 2.95 -5.65
CA THR A 85 7.21 1.93 -5.00
C THR A 85 7.81 1.44 -3.68
N ARG A 86 9.13 1.26 -3.61
CA ARG A 86 9.81 0.83 -2.38
C ARG A 86 9.68 1.84 -1.24
N ILE A 87 9.88 3.11 -1.53
CA ILE A 87 9.86 4.17 -0.52
C ILE A 87 8.41 4.42 -0.10
N THR A 88 7.49 4.52 -1.07
CA THR A 88 6.06 4.67 -0.80
C THR A 88 5.53 3.50 0.02
N ALA A 89 5.97 2.27 -0.25
CA ALA A 89 5.54 1.09 0.50
C ALA A 89 6.04 1.12 1.95
N TRP A 90 7.29 1.55 2.20
CA TRP A 90 7.78 1.75 3.56
C TRP A 90 7.00 2.81 4.32
N VAL A 91 6.75 3.96 3.68
CA VAL A 91 5.98 5.05 4.29
C VAL A 91 4.57 4.58 4.64
N LEU A 92 3.88 3.91 3.71
CA LEU A 92 2.54 3.39 3.96
C LEU A 92 2.53 2.25 4.98
N ALA A 93 3.53 1.37 5.01
CA ALA A 93 3.62 0.32 6.02
C ALA A 93 3.70 0.91 7.44
N ILE A 94 4.63 1.86 7.65
CA ILE A 94 4.80 2.53 8.95
C ILE A 94 3.53 3.31 9.32
N PHE A 95 2.96 4.04 8.36
CA PHE A 95 1.73 4.78 8.54
C PHE A 95 0.54 3.87 8.92
N THR A 96 0.42 2.70 8.28
CA THR A 96 -0.67 1.74 8.53
C THR A 96 -0.55 1.12 9.93
N VAL A 97 0.67 0.83 10.38
CA VAL A 97 0.91 0.37 11.76
C VAL A 97 0.56 1.47 12.75
N ALA A 98 1.03 2.71 12.52
CA ALA A 98 0.75 3.84 13.40
C ALA A 98 -0.75 4.12 13.52
N THR A 99 -1.48 4.15 12.40
CA THR A 99 -2.94 4.34 12.39
C THR A 99 -3.68 3.20 13.07
N GLY A 100 -3.24 1.94 12.90
CA GLY A 100 -3.79 0.81 13.64
C GLY A 100 -3.63 0.95 15.15
N LEU A 101 -2.44 1.33 15.62
CA LEU A 101 -2.17 1.52 17.05
C LEU A 101 -2.94 2.70 17.66
N VAL A 102 -3.21 3.75 16.89
CA VAL A 102 -3.96 4.92 17.35
C VAL A 102 -5.47 4.69 17.31
N ALA A 103 -5.99 4.07 16.25
CA ALA A 103 -7.43 3.93 16.02
C ALA A 103 -8.06 2.71 16.69
N HIS A 104 -7.29 1.66 16.98
CA HIS A 104 -7.80 0.36 17.44
C HIS A 104 -7.17 -0.07 18.77
N THR A 105 -7.30 0.76 19.80
CA THR A 105 -6.74 0.53 21.14
C THR A 105 -7.61 -0.34 22.06
N GLY A 106 -8.78 -0.78 21.61
CA GLY A 106 -9.71 -1.60 22.39
C GLY A 106 -9.49 -3.10 22.20
N TRP A 107 -8.35 -3.65 22.63
CA TRP A 107 -7.94 -5.04 22.38
C TRP A 107 -8.88 -6.12 22.95
N ALA A 108 -9.73 -5.76 23.92
CA ALA A 108 -10.77 -6.64 24.46
C ALA A 108 -12.01 -6.73 23.56
N ASP A 109 -12.20 -5.77 22.65
CA ASP A 109 -13.26 -5.79 21.64
C ASP A 109 -12.74 -6.52 20.38
N GLN A 110 -13.42 -7.60 20.03
CA GLN A 110 -13.08 -8.43 18.88
C GLN A 110 -13.03 -7.63 17.56
N MET A 111 -13.92 -6.67 17.36
CA MET A 111 -14.00 -5.87 16.14
C MET A 111 -12.82 -4.90 16.01
N GLN A 112 -12.39 -4.33 17.15
CA GLN A 112 -11.20 -3.49 17.22
C GLN A 112 -9.94 -4.31 16.94
N MET A 113 -9.82 -5.49 17.55
CA MET A 113 -8.70 -6.40 17.31
C MET A 113 -8.63 -6.87 15.85
N ILE A 114 -9.76 -7.21 15.23
CA ILE A 114 -9.82 -7.56 13.80
C ILE A 114 -9.35 -6.37 12.94
N SER A 115 -9.78 -5.15 13.26
CA SER A 115 -9.41 -3.97 12.50
C SER A 115 -7.91 -3.63 12.64
N PHE A 116 -7.34 -3.82 13.83
CA PHE A 116 -5.90 -3.72 14.05
C PHE A 116 -5.13 -4.79 13.26
N MET A 117 -5.55 -6.06 13.34
CA MET A 117 -4.94 -7.16 12.59
C MET A 117 -5.01 -6.95 11.07
N LYS A 118 -6.12 -6.38 10.56
CA LYS A 118 -6.24 -5.97 9.16
C LYS A 118 -5.16 -4.96 8.78
N ASN A 119 -4.97 -3.92 9.59
CA ASN A 119 -3.93 -2.91 9.34
C ASN A 119 -2.53 -3.53 9.39
N LEU A 120 -2.27 -4.45 10.32
CA LEU A 120 -1.00 -5.16 10.39
C LEU A 120 -0.75 -6.06 9.16
N ALA A 121 -1.78 -6.75 8.67
CA ALA A 121 -1.71 -7.55 7.46
C ALA A 121 -1.43 -6.69 6.21
N ILE A 122 -2.08 -5.53 6.10
CA ILE A 122 -1.84 -4.55 5.03
C ILE A 122 -0.40 -4.05 5.09
N ALA A 123 0.11 -3.71 6.28
CA ALA A 123 1.50 -3.31 6.46
C ALA A 123 2.48 -4.42 6.02
N GLY A 124 2.18 -5.68 6.36
CA GLY A 124 2.93 -6.84 5.88
C GLY A 124 2.95 -6.95 4.35
N GLY A 125 1.79 -6.73 3.70
CA GLY A 125 1.69 -6.66 2.24
C GLY A 125 2.58 -5.57 1.63
N PHE A 126 2.64 -4.39 2.24
CA PHE A 126 3.55 -3.33 1.81
C PHE A 126 5.03 -3.66 2.05
N LEU A 127 5.39 -4.34 3.14
CA LEU A 127 6.77 -4.78 3.37
C LEU A 127 7.23 -5.79 2.32
N VAL A 128 6.35 -6.73 1.94
CA VAL A 128 6.61 -7.66 0.83
C VAL A 128 6.72 -6.92 -0.50
N LEU A 129 5.90 -5.90 -0.74
CA LEU A 129 6.02 -5.06 -1.92
C LEU A 129 7.32 -4.23 -1.93
N ALA A 130 7.75 -3.75 -0.76
CA ALA A 130 9.00 -2.99 -0.60
C ALA A 130 10.23 -3.87 -0.91
N SER A 131 10.21 -5.16 -0.55
CA SER A 131 11.26 -6.11 -0.90
C SER A 131 11.22 -6.53 -2.37
N SER A 132 10.02 -6.79 -2.90
CA SER A 132 9.82 -7.27 -4.28
C SER A 132 10.01 -6.18 -5.34
N GLY A 133 9.80 -4.90 -4.97
CA GLY A 133 9.88 -3.77 -5.89
C GLY A 133 8.63 -3.59 -6.75
N ALA A 134 8.73 -2.73 -7.76
CA ALA A 134 7.59 -2.24 -8.54
C ALA A 134 7.10 -3.20 -9.65
N GLY A 135 7.88 -4.21 -10.03
CA GLY A 135 7.56 -5.07 -11.19
C GLY A 135 7.61 -4.33 -12.53
N ALA A 136 7.55 -5.08 -13.64
CA ALA A 136 7.73 -4.53 -14.99
C ALA A 136 6.64 -3.54 -15.43
N TYR A 137 5.42 -3.66 -14.89
CA TYR A 137 4.29 -2.78 -15.19
C TYR A 137 4.26 -1.56 -14.26
N SER A 138 5.34 -0.79 -14.17
CA SER A 138 5.44 0.35 -13.26
C SER A 138 6.12 1.55 -13.89
N VAL A 139 5.86 2.74 -13.35
CA VAL A 139 6.62 3.94 -13.75
C VAL A 139 8.09 3.81 -13.36
N ASP A 140 8.40 3.16 -12.22
CA ASP A 140 9.77 2.85 -11.81
C ASP A 140 10.52 2.03 -12.88
N ALA A 141 9.87 1.01 -13.47
CA ALA A 141 10.45 0.18 -14.53
C ALA A 141 10.58 0.89 -15.89
N LYS A 142 9.95 2.06 -16.07
CA LYS A 142 10.12 2.90 -17.26
C LYS A 142 11.16 4.00 -17.07
N ARG A 143 11.60 4.25 -15.83
CA ARG A 143 12.58 5.28 -15.47
C ARG A 143 13.99 4.72 -15.28
N GLY A 144 14.16 3.39 -15.23
CA GLY A 144 15.44 2.70 -15.13
C GLY A 144 15.46 1.43 -15.97
#